data_AF-A0A8C9YBI2-F1
#
_entry.id   AF-A0A8C9YBI2-F1
#
_cell.length_a   1.000
_cell.length_b   1.000
_cell.length_c   1.000
_cell.angle_alpha   90.00
_cell.angle_beta   90.00
_cell.angle_gamma   90.00
#
_symmetry.space_group_name_H-M   'P 1'
#
loop_
_entity.id
_entity.type
_entity.pdbx_description
1 polymer ?
#
loop_
_entity_poly.entity_id
_entity_poly.type
_entity_poly.pdbx_seq_one_letter_code
_entity_poly.pdbx_strand_id
1 'polypeptide(L)' 'METHILCLFPEILAIIFSYLDVKDKGSVAQVCVAWRDTSYHKSDTTVYKCLYC' A
#
# COMPACT_ATOMS: atom_id res chain seq x y z
N MET A 1 -16.08 -17.93 -9.46
CA MET A 1 -14.81 -18.07 -8.72
C MET A 1 -14.30 -16.66 -8.51
N GLU A 2 -14.58 -16.08 -7.35
CA GLU A 2 -14.15 -14.72 -6.99
C GLU A 2 -12.65 -14.77 -6.66
N THR A 3 -11.82 -14.25 -7.54
CA THR A 3 -10.39 -14.12 -7.27
C THR A 3 -10.19 -12.94 -6.33
N HIS A 4 -10.17 -13.19 -5.02
CA HIS A 4 -9.91 -12.16 -4.03
C HIS A 4 -8.46 -11.68 -4.14
N ILE A 5 -8.31 -10.38 -4.44
CA ILE A 5 -7.01 -9.66 -4.49
C ILE A 5 -6.24 -9.79 -3.16
N LEU A 6 -6.92 -10.16 -2.07
CA LEU A 6 -6.36 -10.42 -0.75
C LEU A 6 -5.41 -11.63 -0.68
N CYS A 7 -5.42 -12.53 -1.67
CA CYS A 7 -4.54 -13.70 -1.72
C CYS A 7 -3.30 -13.50 -2.61
N LEU A 8 -3.06 -12.28 -3.11
CA LEU A 8 -1.86 -11.97 -3.89
C LEU A 8 -0.64 -11.82 -2.97
N PHE A 9 0.51 -12.19 -3.51
CA PHE A 9 1.79 -11.98 -2.84
C PHE A 9 2.04 -10.46 -2.60
N PRO A 10 2.61 -10.09 -1.44
CA PRO A 10 2.91 -8.70 -1.10
C PRO A 10 3.73 -7.95 -2.17
N GLU A 11 4.61 -8.65 -2.88
CA GLU A 11 5.45 -8.12 -3.94
C GLU A 11 4.62 -7.64 -5.14
N ILE A 12 3.59 -8.40 -5.50
CA ILE A 12 2.67 -8.04 -6.58
C ILE A 12 1.80 -6.85 -6.16
N LEU A 13 1.33 -6.84 -4.91
CA LEU A 13 0.58 -5.71 -4.36
C LEU A 13 1.43 -4.43 -4.32
N ALA A 14 2.71 -4.52 -3.96
CA ALA A 14 3.63 -3.39 -3.96
C ALA A 14 3.82 -2.82 -5.37
N ILE A 15 3.95 -3.68 -6.40
CA ILE A 15 4.01 -3.24 -7.80
C ILE A 15 2.72 -2.52 -8.19
N ILE A 16 1.55 -3.08 -7.88
CA ILE A 16 0.25 -2.44 -8.19
C ILE A 16 0.14 -1.09 -7.48
N PHE A 17 0.45 -1.04 -6.18
CA PHE A 17 0.36 0.18 -5.37
C PHE A 17 1.41 1.23 -5.74
N SER A 18 2.51 0.85 -6.41
CA SER A 18 3.48 1.80 -6.95
C SER A 18 2.89 2.69 -8.03
N TYR A 19 1.85 2.23 -8.75
CA TYR A 19 1.15 3.00 -9.78
C TYR A 19 0.06 3.92 -9.22
N LEU A 20 -0.26 3.83 -7.92
CA LEU A 20 -1.27 4.66 -7.31
C LEU A 20 -0.68 6.01 -6.89
N ASP A 21 -1.45 7.07 -7.13
CA ASP A 21 -1.13 8.39 -6.59
C ASP A 21 -1.19 8.39 -5.06
N VAL A 22 -0.48 9.32 -4.43
CA VAL A 22 -0.43 9.48 -2.96
C VAL A 22 -1.83 9.56 -2.33
N LYS A 23 -2.78 10.17 -3.04
CA LYS A 23 -4.19 10.26 -2.61
C LYS A 23 -4.84 8.88 -2.50
N ASP A 24 -4.62 8.01 -3.47
CA ASP A 24 -5.26 6.69 -3.55
C ASP A 24 -4.56 5.66 -2.66
N LYS A 25 -3.24 5.83 -2.42
CA LYS A 25 -2.48 5.05 -1.42
C LYS A 25 -3.10 5.17 -0.01
N GLY A 26 -3.71 6.31 0.30
CA GLY A 26 -4.43 6.53 1.56
C GLY A 26 -5.68 5.65 1.71
N SER A 27 -6.47 5.49 0.64
CA SER A 27 -7.65 4.62 0.63
C SER A 27 -7.27 3.14 0.76
N VAL A 28 -6.22 2.72 0.06
CA VAL A 28 -5.69 1.35 0.12
C VAL A 28 -5.17 0.99 1.53
N ALA A 29 -4.53 1.94 2.22
CA ALA A 29 -4.03 1.77 3.58
C ALA A 29 -5.12 1.57 4.66
N GLN A 30 -6.38 1.85 4.33
CA GLN A 30 -7.53 1.68 5.24
C GLN A 30 -8.19 0.30 5.14
N VAL A 31 -7.89 -0.50 4.10
CA VAL A 31 -8.54 -1.80 3.87
C VAL A 31 -8.09 -2.84 4.91
N CYS A 32 -6.77 -3.02 5.06
CA CYS A 32 -6.18 -3.89 6.06
C CYS A 32 -4.71 -3.52 6.32
N VAL A 33 -4.14 -4.07 7.39
CA VAL A 33 -2.74 -3.82 7.79
C VAL A 33 -1.77 -4.27 6.69
N ALA A 34 -2.01 -5.42 6.06
CA ALA A 34 -1.14 -5.91 4.97
C ALA A 34 -1.08 -4.92 3.79
N TRP A 35 -2.22 -4.35 3.39
CA TRP A 35 -2.28 -3.39 2.29
C TRP A 35 -1.57 -2.08 2.63
N ARG A 36 -1.72 -1.62 3.89
CA ARG A 36 -0.98 -0.48 4.43
C ARG A 36 0.54 -0.68 4.35
N ASP A 37 1.02 -1.83 4.79
CA ASP A 37 2.46 -2.10 4.83
C ASP A 37 3.06 -2.20 3.42
N THR A 38 2.29 -2.73 2.46
CA THR A 38 2.70 -2.77 1.04
C THR A 38 2.59 -1.43 0.33
N SER A 39 1.63 -0.57 0.68
CA SER A 39 1.43 0.73 0.01
C SER A 39 2.48 1.78 0.41
N TYR A 40 3.08 1.63 1.58
CA TYR A 40 4.12 2.54 2.10
C TYR A 40 5.56 2.03 1.88
N HIS A 41 5.78 1.09 0.96
CA HIS A 41 7.11 0.52 0.69
C HIS A 41 8.13 1.61 0.25
N LYS A 42 8.91 2.06 1.24
CA LYS A 42 10.18 2.82 1.32
C LYS A 42 10.68 3.79 0.22
N SER A 43 10.19 3.83 -1.02
CA SER A 43 10.73 4.77 -2.02
C SER A 43 10.15 6.19 -1.90
N ASP A 44 8.92 6.33 -1.41
CA ASP A 44 8.19 7.61 -1.48
C ASP A 44 7.97 8.29 -0.10
N THR A 45 8.37 7.65 1.00
CA THR A 45 7.96 8.01 2.37
C THR A 45 9.02 8.66 3.25
N THR A 46 10.12 9.17 2.71
CA THR A 46 11.10 9.96 3.51
C THR A 46 10.49 11.26 4.07
N VAL A 47 9.31 11.69 3.62
CA VAL A 47 8.65 12.90 4.15
C VAL A 47 7.54 12.62 5.17
N TYR A 48 6.82 11.50 5.08
CA TYR A 48 5.61 11.29 5.90
C TYR A 48 5.82 10.45 7.16
N LYS A 49 6.98 9.80 7.33
CA LYS A 49 7.26 8.99 8.52
C LYS A 49 7.62 9.80 9.77
N CYS A 50 7.81 11.11 9.65
CA CYS A 50 8.11 11.98 10.79
C CYS A 50 6.85 12.65 11.40
N LEU A 51 5.65 12.44 10.83
CA LEU A 51 4.42 13.10 11.31
C LEU A 51 3.53 12.24 12.23
N TYR A 52 3.92 10.99 12.48
CA TYR A 52 3.17 10.04 13.31
C TYR A 52 4.05 9.35 14.37
N CYS A 53 5.04 10.08 14.90
CA CYS A 53 5.49 9.88 16.28
C CYS A 53 4.69 10.79 17.20
#